data_AF-A0A270B2M3-F1
#
_entry.id   AF-A0A270B2M3-F1
#
_cell.length_a   1.000
_cell.length_b   1.000
_cell.length_c   1.000
_cell.angle_alpha   90.00
_cell.angle_beta   90.00
_cell.angle_gamma   90.00
#
_symmetry.space_group_name_H-M   'P 1'
#
loop_
_entity.id
_entity.type
_entity.pdbx_description
1 polymer ?
#
loop_
_entity_poly.entity_id
_entity_poly.type
_entity_poly.pdbx_seq_one_letter_code
_entity_poly.pdbx_strand_id
1 'polypeptide(L)'
;MTALATSRMRKPAIAPRRLFQDIAYSLVSVSCWLAINCLAAAGVMLGFFALMANLSVDQFFAETANLSNHYLAADSERRSEFSEILLYLFGGLVLFFCITRRAALLSGTATSKGDMSND
;
A
#
# COMPACT_ATOMS: atom_id res chain seq x y z
N MET A 1 -5.65 62.56 -4.25
CA MET A 1 -6.25 62.00 -3.02
C MET A 1 -6.14 60.49 -3.08
N THR A 2 -5.43 59.94 -2.11
CA THR A 2 -4.86 58.60 -2.03
C THR A 2 -5.83 57.65 -1.31
N ALA A 3 -6.00 56.42 -1.79
CA ALA A 3 -6.59 55.35 -0.99
C ALA A 3 -5.75 54.07 -1.18
N LEU A 4 -4.78 53.84 -0.29
CA LEU A 4 -4.11 52.56 -0.14
C LEU A 4 -5.11 51.57 0.47
N ALA A 5 -5.66 50.69 -0.35
CA ALA A 5 -6.40 49.53 0.14
C ALA A 5 -5.40 48.57 0.80
N THR A 6 -5.35 48.60 2.14
CA THR A 6 -4.50 47.72 2.94
C THR A 6 -5.12 46.32 2.95
N SER A 7 -4.61 45.41 2.13
CA SER A 7 -4.96 43.99 2.18
C SER A 7 -4.45 43.39 3.50
N ARG A 8 -5.33 43.25 4.50
CA ARG A 8 -5.01 42.45 5.68
C ARG A 8 -4.94 40.99 5.26
N MET A 9 -3.72 40.49 5.04
CA MET A 9 -3.47 39.04 5.07
C MET A 9 -3.89 38.51 6.44
N ARG A 10 -5.06 37.87 6.50
CA ARG A 10 -5.49 37.10 7.66
C ARG A 10 -4.60 35.86 7.73
N LYS A 11 -3.65 35.85 8.66
CA LYS A 11 -2.82 34.69 8.96
C LYS A 11 -3.76 33.54 9.34
N PRO A 12 -3.79 32.42 8.60
CA PRO A 12 -4.73 31.35 8.92
C PRO A 12 -4.33 30.77 10.28
N ALA A 13 -5.20 30.94 11.27
CA ALA A 13 -5.07 30.23 12.53
C ALA A 13 -5.39 28.76 12.25
N ILE A 14 -4.36 27.92 12.21
CA ILE A 14 -4.52 26.49 12.02
C ILE A 14 -5.22 25.94 13.26
N ALA A 15 -6.49 25.60 13.14
CA ALA A 15 -7.25 25.02 14.25
C ALA A 15 -6.71 23.61 14.57
N PRO A 16 -6.42 23.26 15.83
CA PRO A 16 -5.86 21.96 16.20
C PRO A 16 -6.74 20.77 15.79
N ARG A 17 -8.06 20.98 15.73
CA ARG A 17 -9.02 19.98 15.23
C ARG A 17 -8.83 19.63 13.75
N ARG A 18 -8.45 20.61 12.91
CA ARG A 18 -8.15 20.38 11.49
C ARG A 18 -6.88 19.56 11.32
N LEU A 19 -5.82 19.87 12.08
CA LEU A 19 -4.57 19.10 12.05
C LEU A 19 -4.78 17.62 12.39
N PHE A 20 -5.56 17.34 13.44
CA PHE A 20 -5.86 15.95 13.81
C PHE A 20 -6.64 15.22 12.72
N GLN A 21 -7.62 15.89 12.11
CA GLN A 21 -8.41 15.34 11.01
C GLN A 21 -7.54 15.05 9.77
N ASP A 22 -6.63 15.96 9.42
CA ASP A 22 -5.71 15.80 8.28
C ASP A 22 -4.74 14.64 8.49
N ILE A 23 -4.19 14.52 9.70
CA ILE A 23 -3.31 13.39 10.07
C ILE A 23 -4.07 12.08 10.02
N ALA A 24 -5.27 12.01 10.61
CA ALA A 24 -6.10 10.81 10.60
C ALA A 24 -6.46 10.38 9.17
N TYR A 25 -6.88 11.33 8.32
CA TYR A 25 -7.17 11.07 6.91
C TYR A 25 -5.93 10.61 6.14
N SER A 26 -4.78 11.24 6.39
CA SER A 26 -3.51 10.85 5.75
C SER A 26 -3.09 9.44 6.15
N LEU A 27 -3.22 9.07 7.43
CA LEU A 27 -2.89 7.73 7.90
C LEU A 27 -3.78 6.67 7.24
N VAL A 28 -5.10 6.91 7.19
CA VAL A 28 -6.05 5.98 6.58
C VAL A 28 -5.85 5.87 5.06
N SER A 29 -5.57 6.99 4.38
CA SER A 29 -5.35 6.96 2.93
C SER A 29 -4.04 6.25 2.57
N VAL A 30 -2.96 6.51 3.31
CA VAL A 30 -1.68 5.81 3.14
C VAL A 30 -1.83 4.32 3.45
N SER A 31 -2.54 3.95 4.54
CA SER A 31 -2.75 2.55 4.89
C SER A 31 -3.60 1.82 3.86
N CYS A 32 -4.66 2.45 3.35
CA CYS A 32 -5.51 1.89 2.28
C CYS A 32 -4.70 1.72 0.98
N TRP A 33 -3.93 2.73 0.59
CA TRP A 33 -3.05 2.65 -0.57
C TRP A 33 -2.03 1.52 -0.43
N LEU A 34 -1.39 1.39 0.73
CA LEU A 34 -0.44 0.31 1.01
C LEU A 34 -1.12 -1.05 0.96
N ALA A 35 -2.30 -1.20 1.59
CA ALA A 35 -3.06 -2.45 1.59
C ALA A 35 -3.42 -2.92 0.18
N ILE A 36 -3.80 -2.00 -0.72
CA ILE A 36 -4.09 -2.34 -2.12
C ILE A 36 -2.82 -2.84 -2.84
N ASN A 37 -1.66 -2.23 -2.59
CA ASN A 37 -0.39 -2.69 -3.18
C ASN A 37 0.02 -4.06 -2.61
N CYS A 38 -0.17 -4.29 -1.31
CA CYS A 38 0.02 -5.60 -0.69
C CYS A 38 -0.90 -6.66 -1.29
N LEU A 39 -2.17 -6.33 -1.49
CA LEU A 39 -3.14 -7.23 -2.11
C LEU A 39 -2.78 -7.55 -3.56
N ALA A 40 -2.29 -6.57 -4.32
CA ALA A 40 -1.79 -6.79 -5.68
C ALA A 40 -0.57 -7.73 -5.70
N ALA A 41 0.39 -7.53 -4.79
CA ALA A 41 1.56 -8.42 -4.65
C ALA A 41 1.15 -9.84 -4.29
N ALA A 42 0.23 -10.00 -3.32
CA ALA A 42 -0.31 -11.31 -2.95
C ALA A 42 -1.05 -11.98 -4.13
N GLY A 43 -1.83 -11.21 -4.89
CA GLY A 43 -2.53 -11.69 -6.08
C GLY A 43 -1.57 -12.17 -7.17
N VAL A 44 -0.43 -11.49 -7.39
CA VAL A 44 0.59 -11.94 -8.34
C VAL A 44 1.22 -13.27 -7.89
N MET A 45 1.55 -13.41 -6.61
CA MET A 45 2.07 -14.67 -6.08
C MET A 45 1.06 -15.81 -6.22
N LEU A 46 -0.20 -15.55 -5.85
CA LEU A 46 -1.28 -16.50 -6.01
C LEU A 46 -1.46 -16.90 -7.48
N GLY A 47 -1.40 -15.93 -8.40
CA GLY A 47 -1.47 -16.15 -9.84
C GLY A 47 -0.33 -17.04 -10.35
N PHE A 48 0.90 -16.86 -9.84
CA PHE A 48 2.03 -17.72 -10.20
C PHE A 48 1.79 -19.18 -9.75
N PHE A 49 1.30 -19.39 -8.53
CA PHE A 49 0.90 -20.72 -8.07
C PHE A 49 -0.23 -21.32 -8.91
N ALA A 50 -1.23 -20.51 -9.27
CA ALA A 50 -2.32 -20.95 -10.14
C ALA A 50 -1.80 -21.36 -11.53
N LEU A 51 -0.83 -20.63 -12.09
CA LEU A 51 -0.18 -20.99 -13.35
C LEU A 51 0.65 -22.28 -13.23
N MET A 52 1.38 -22.46 -12.12
CA MET A 52 2.12 -23.69 -11.84
C MET A 52 1.17 -24.91 -11.77
N ALA A 53 -0.03 -24.69 -11.25
CA ALA A 53 -1.10 -25.67 -11.19
C ALA A 53 -1.91 -25.82 -12.50
N ASN A 54 -1.41 -25.28 -13.62
CA ASN A 54 -2.11 -25.31 -14.92
C ASN A 54 -3.54 -24.74 -14.86
N LEU A 55 -3.76 -23.74 -14.00
CA LEU A 55 -5.07 -23.12 -13.71
C LEU A 55 -6.14 -24.14 -13.24
N SER A 56 -5.73 -25.32 -12.80
CA SER A 56 -6.61 -26.34 -12.25
C SER A 56 -6.68 -26.21 -10.73
N VAL A 57 -7.91 -26.19 -10.20
CA VAL A 57 -8.16 -26.09 -8.75
C VAL A 57 -7.64 -27.33 -8.03
N ASP A 58 -7.89 -28.53 -8.58
CA ASP A 58 -7.44 -29.78 -7.97
C ASP A 58 -5.91 -29.85 -7.91
N GLN A 59 -5.24 -29.48 -9.00
CA GLN A 59 -3.79 -29.46 -9.06
C GLN A 59 -3.20 -28.38 -8.14
N PHE A 60 -3.86 -27.23 -8.01
CA PHE A 60 -3.44 -26.16 -7.12
C PHE A 60 -3.41 -26.62 -5.66
N PHE A 61 -4.48 -27.28 -5.21
CA PHE A 61 -4.52 -27.83 -3.86
C PHE A 61 -3.54 -28.99 -3.67
N ALA A 62 -3.32 -29.82 -4.69
CA ALA A 62 -2.33 -30.89 -4.65
C ALA A 62 -0.90 -30.34 -4.47
N GLU A 63 -0.51 -29.34 -5.26
CA GLU A 63 0.81 -28.68 -5.15
C GLU A 63 0.95 -27.93 -3.81
N THR A 64 -0.11 -27.27 -3.35
CA THR A 64 -0.13 -26.59 -2.05
C THR A 64 0.04 -27.58 -0.89
N ALA A 65 -0.61 -28.75 -0.96
CA ALA A 65 -0.47 -29.81 0.03
C ALA A 65 0.93 -30.43 0.02
N ASN A 66 1.51 -30.60 -1.17
CA ASN A 66 2.87 -31.10 -1.31
C ASN A 66 3.89 -30.11 -0.71
N LEU A 67 3.74 -28.83 -1.02
CA LEU A 67 4.59 -27.76 -0.47
C LEU A 67 4.46 -27.66 1.05
N SER A 68 3.25 -27.72 1.60
CA SER A 68 3.03 -27.62 3.04
C SER A 68 3.63 -28.82 3.78
N ASN A 69 3.46 -30.03 3.25
CA ASN A 69 4.09 -31.24 3.79
C ASN A 69 5.62 -31.13 3.78
N HIS A 70 6.20 -30.64 2.68
CA HIS A 70 7.65 -30.44 2.57
C HIS A 70 8.16 -29.38 3.56
N TYR A 71 7.43 -28.27 3.70
CA TYR A 71 7.76 -27.21 4.67
C TYR A 71 7.69 -27.70 6.12
N LEU A 72 6.65 -28.46 6.47
CA LEU A 72 6.46 -29.04 7.81
C LEU A 72 7.44 -30.17 8.13
N ALA A 73 7.96 -30.85 7.11
CA ALA A 73 9.00 -31.87 7.28
C ALA A 73 10.42 -31.28 7.35
N ALA A 74 10.63 -30.05 6.85
CA ALA A 74 11.95 -29.42 6.83
C ALA A 74 12.43 -28.98 8.22
N ASP A 75 13.75 -28.92 8.41
CA ASP A 75 14.36 -28.38 9.64
C ASP A 75 14.10 -26.87 9.80
N SER A 76 14.21 -26.39 11.05
CA SER A 76 13.93 -24.98 11.39
C SER A 76 14.76 -23.97 10.58
N GLU A 77 16.02 -24.28 10.28
CA GLU A 77 16.93 -23.44 9.49
C GLU A 77 16.45 -23.29 8.02
N ARG A 78 16.04 -24.41 7.39
CA ARG A 78 15.51 -24.40 6.02
C ARG A 78 14.16 -23.67 5.93
N ARG A 79 13.34 -23.78 6.99
CA ARG A 79 12.07 -23.03 7.07
C ARG A 79 12.33 -21.53 7.14
N SER A 80 13.35 -21.08 7.88
CA SER A 80 13.71 -19.67 7.93
C SER A 80 14.19 -19.15 6.58
N GLU A 81 15.06 -19.89 5.89
CA GLU A 81 15.54 -19.49 4.55
C GLU A 81 14.38 -19.37 3.56
N PHE A 82 13.47 -20.35 3.52
CA PHE A 82 12.29 -20.30 2.66
C PHE A 82 11.40 -19.09 2.98
N SER A 83 11.16 -18.82 4.27
CA SER A 83 10.37 -17.67 4.70
C SER A 83 11.02 -16.33 4.33
N GLU A 84 12.35 -16.26 4.38
CA GLU A 84 13.11 -15.08 4.03
C GLU A 84 13.05 -14.82 2.52
N ILE A 85 13.19 -15.86 1.69
CA ILE A 85 13.01 -15.75 0.23
C ILE A 85 11.60 -15.28 -0.11
N LEU A 86 10.57 -15.86 0.54
CA LEU A 86 9.18 -15.42 0.34
C LEU A 86 8.98 -13.97 0.77
N LEU A 87 9.58 -13.54 1.88
CA LEU A 87 9.52 -12.17 2.36
C LEU A 87 10.19 -11.20 1.37
N TYR A 88 11.37 -11.53 0.84
CA TYR A 88 12.04 -10.69 -0.15
C TYR A 88 11.27 -10.61 -1.46
N LEU A 89 10.70 -11.72 -1.92
CA LEU A 89 9.91 -11.72 -3.14
C LEU A 89 8.61 -10.91 -2.97
N PHE A 90 7.90 -11.12 -1.85
CA PHE A 90 6.69 -10.36 -1.54
C PHE A 90 6.99 -8.87 -1.33
N GLY A 91 7.99 -8.56 -0.50
CA GLY A 91 8.43 -7.19 -0.25
C GLY A 91 8.91 -6.48 -1.50
N GLY A 92 9.63 -7.18 -2.38
CA GLY A 92 10.05 -6.68 -3.69
C GLY A 92 8.87 -6.32 -4.59
N LEU A 93 7.85 -7.18 -4.66
CA LEU A 93 6.61 -6.89 -5.40
C LEU A 93 5.84 -5.71 -4.79
N VAL A 94 5.72 -5.64 -3.46
CA VAL A 94 5.09 -4.51 -2.78
C VAL A 94 5.81 -3.20 -3.09
N LEU A 95 7.15 -3.19 -3.01
CA LEU A 95 7.97 -2.04 -3.36
C LEU A 95 7.79 -1.63 -4.83
N PHE A 96 7.78 -2.61 -5.74
CA PHE A 96 7.53 -2.38 -7.16
C PHE A 96 6.16 -1.71 -7.39
N PHE A 97 5.10 -2.23 -6.77
CA PHE A 97 3.77 -1.63 -6.86
C PHE A 97 3.70 -0.24 -6.21
N CYS A 98 4.36 -0.05 -5.07
CA CYS A 98 4.45 1.25 -4.41
C CYS A 98 5.13 2.30 -5.29
N ILE A 99 6.25 1.95 -5.94
CA ILE A 99 6.99 2.86 -6.83
C ILE A 99 6.16 3.21 -8.07
N THR A 100 5.51 2.22 -8.68
CA THR A 100 4.71 2.41 -9.90
C THR A 100 3.40 3.16 -9.63
N ARG A 101 2.78 2.94 -8.47
CA ARG A 101 1.50 3.56 -8.06
C ARG A 101 1.66 4.76 -7.14
N ARG A 102 2.86 5.34 -7.03
CA ARG A 102 3.14 6.54 -6.23
C ARG A 102 2.23 7.72 -6.59
N ALA A 103 1.89 7.87 -7.88
CA ALA A 103 1.04 8.95 -8.36
C ALA A 103 -0.38 8.89 -7.76
N ALA A 104 -0.90 7.68 -7.51
CA ALA A 104 -2.23 7.48 -6.92
C ALA A 104 -2.29 7.88 -5.44
N LEU A 105 -1.16 7.84 -4.73
CA LEU A 105 -1.05 8.35 -3.37
C LEU A 105 -1.05 9.89 -3.36
N LEU A 106 -0.28 10.48 -4.29
CA LEU A 106 -0.12 11.93 -4.38
C LEU A 106 -1.39 12.62 -4.88
N SER A 107 -2.16 12.01 -5.78
CA SER A 107 -3.41 12.59 -6.29
C SER A 107 -4.47 12.79 -5.19
N GLY A 108 -4.57 11.88 -4.20
CA GLY A 108 -5.48 12.04 -3.05
C GLY A 108 -5.09 13.17 -2.09
N THR A 109 -3.82 13.58 -2.08
CA THR A 109 -3.36 14.74 -1.28
C THR A 109 -3.63 16.07 -1.96
N ALA A 110 -3.68 16.10 -3.30
CA ALA A 110 -3.91 17.30 -4.08
C ALA A 110 -5.37 17.79 -3.98
N THR A 111 -6.34 16.88 -3.92
CA THR A 111 -7.76 17.20 -3.72
C THR A 111 -8.02 17.82 -2.34
N SER A 112 -7.41 17.29 -1.28
CA SER A 112 -7.52 17.85 0.07
C SER A 112 -6.95 19.28 0.19
N LYS A 113 -5.91 19.62 -0.60
CA LYS A 113 -5.31 20.96 -0.60
C LYS A 113 -6.09 21.97 -1.45
N GLY A 114 -6.77 21.52 -2.50
CA GLY A 114 -7.59 22.36 -3.39
C GLY A 114 -8.86 22.90 -2.72
N ASP A 115 -9.49 22.12 -1.84
CA ASP A 115 -10.70 22.52 -1.11
C ASP A 115 -10.43 23.58 -0.01
N MET A 116 -9.16 23.86 0.32
CA MET A 116 -8.79 24.89 1.30
C MET A 116 -8.47 26.26 0.70
N SER A 117 -8.45 26.41 -0.63
CA SER A 117 -8.10 27.67 -1.30
C SER A 117 -9.26 28.41 -1.95
N ASN A 118 -10.51 27.93 -1.79
CA ASN A 118 -11.70 28.52 -2.42
C ASN A 118 -12.60 29.31 -1.46
N ASP A 119 -12.13 29.64 -0.26
CA ASP A 119 -12.80 30.57 0.68
C ASP A 119 -11.98 31.85 0.90
#